data_AF-A0A934CZ34-F1
#
_entry.id   AF-A0A934CZ34-F1
#
_cell.length_a   1.000
_cell.length_b   1.000
_cell.length_c   1.000
_cell.angle_alpha   90.00
_cell.angle_beta   90.00
_cell.angle_gamma   90.00
#
_symmetry.space_group_name_H-M   'P 1'
#
loop_
_entity.id
_entity.type
_entity.pdbx_description
1 polymer ?
#
loop_
_entity_poly.entity_id
_entity_poly.type
_entity_poly.pdbx_seq_one_letter_code
_entity_poly.pdbx_strand_id
1 'polypeptide(L)'
;MFHEPRDLLIECKSCGVENLFANYLPETHTYCTQCRERLIDLDLNDTHDEYVCEDCGFSMLLLKDAPFEKGSTCRCGSASVEKQESSSIAEEAEEAGVLDEMLEAEEKSGDEEEADDETEEEEEELNEVDWFRSEPDAADDMDDYNEAFDNDPGY
;
A
#
# COMPACT_ATOMS: atom_id res chain seq x y z
N MET A 1 -5.48 13.39 -17.97
CA MET A 1 -4.62 14.59 -17.80
C MET A 1 -3.27 14.06 -17.32
N PHE A 2 -2.10 14.47 -17.84
CA PHE A 2 -0.83 13.93 -17.32
C PHE A 2 -0.53 14.59 -15.98
N HIS A 3 -0.55 13.82 -14.90
CA HIS A 3 -0.22 14.28 -13.57
C HIS A 3 1.29 14.46 -13.49
N GLU A 4 1.77 15.66 -13.18
CA GLU A 4 3.19 15.87 -12.96
C GLU A 4 3.62 15.03 -11.74
N PRO A 5 4.71 14.25 -11.85
CA PRO A 5 5.21 13.47 -10.72
C PRO A 5 5.48 14.38 -9.53
N ARG A 6 5.02 13.98 -8.34
CA ARG A 6 5.21 14.73 -7.10
C ARG A 6 5.68 13.83 -5.98
N ASP A 7 6.42 14.37 -5.04
CA ASP A 7 6.76 13.60 -3.83
C ASP A 7 5.50 13.50 -2.94
N LEU A 8 5.24 12.31 -2.42
CA LEU A 8 4.10 12.00 -1.56
C LEU A 8 4.58 11.35 -0.26
N LEU A 9 4.19 11.92 0.88
CA LEU A 9 4.25 11.23 2.17
C LEU A 9 2.83 10.86 2.57
N ILE A 10 2.63 9.61 3.00
CA ILE A 10 1.34 9.12 3.47
C ILE A 10 1.52 8.28 4.72
N GLU A 11 0.73 8.57 5.74
CA GLU A 11 0.65 7.76 6.95
C GLU A 11 -0.24 6.53 6.69
N CYS A 12 0.12 5.37 7.24
CA CYS A 12 -0.69 4.18 7.06
C CYS A 12 -1.88 4.18 8.04
N LYS A 13 -3.12 4.10 7.55
CA LYS A 13 -4.32 4.02 8.40
C LYS A 13 -4.30 2.88 9.42
N SER A 14 -3.64 1.76 9.09
CA SER A 14 -3.66 0.57 9.95
C SER A 14 -2.57 0.56 11.03
N CYS A 15 -1.38 1.11 10.76
CA CYS A 15 -0.25 1.03 11.69
C CYS A 15 0.42 2.38 12.04
N GLY A 16 -0.03 3.49 11.46
CA GLY A 16 0.48 4.84 11.72
C GLY A 16 1.89 5.10 11.19
N VAL A 17 2.44 4.20 10.37
CA VAL A 17 3.80 4.38 9.83
C VAL A 17 3.76 5.25 8.58
N GLU A 18 4.60 6.28 8.56
CA GLU A 18 4.80 7.17 7.42
C GLU A 18 5.55 6.46 6.29
N ASN A 19 5.03 6.57 5.08
CA ASN A 19 5.65 6.05 3.87
C ASN A 19 5.90 7.19 2.90
N LEU A 20 7.12 7.27 2.37
CA LEU A 20 7.55 8.32 1.45
C LEU A 20 7.76 7.74 0.05
N PHE A 21 7.04 8.29 -0.93
CA PHE A 21 7.14 7.97 -2.34
C PHE A 21 7.72 9.17 -3.09
N ALA A 22 8.90 8.99 -3.68
CA ALA A 22 9.50 10.01 -4.54
C ALA A 22 8.93 9.90 -5.95
N ASN A 23 8.55 11.02 -6.57
CA ASN A 23 7.94 11.07 -7.90
C ASN A 23 6.69 10.16 -8.04
N TYR A 24 5.81 10.20 -7.05
CA TYR A 24 4.51 9.54 -7.10
C TYR A 24 3.72 9.96 -8.34
N LEU A 25 3.09 8.96 -8.95
CA LEU A 25 2.17 9.06 -10.07
C LEU A 25 0.87 8.33 -9.70
N PRO A 26 -0.31 8.79 -10.12
CA PRO A 26 -1.59 8.13 -9.78
C PRO A 26 -1.69 6.66 -10.18
N GLU A 27 -0.95 6.24 -11.21
CA GLU A 27 -0.85 4.85 -11.65
C GLU A 27 -0.03 3.96 -10.67
N THR A 28 0.57 4.55 -9.64
CA THR A 28 1.43 3.85 -8.69
C THR A 28 0.61 3.17 -7.60
N HIS A 29 0.72 1.85 -7.50
CA HIS A 29 0.18 1.12 -6.37
C HIS A 29 1.01 1.40 -5.10
N THR A 30 0.36 1.91 -4.06
CA THR A 30 1.01 2.29 -2.81
C THR A 30 0.64 1.32 -1.70
N TYR A 31 1.66 0.69 -1.12
CA TYR A 31 1.51 -0.26 -0.01
C TYR A 31 2.39 0.14 1.17
N CYS A 32 1.87 -0.04 2.37
CA CYS A 32 2.60 0.21 3.59
C CYS A 32 3.81 -0.73 3.67
N THR A 33 4.99 -0.18 3.94
CA THR A 33 6.22 -0.95 4.07
C THR A 33 6.19 -1.92 5.26
N GLN A 34 5.36 -1.66 6.28
CA GLN A 34 5.30 -2.46 7.52
C GLN A 34 4.18 -3.51 7.49
N CYS A 35 2.93 -3.10 7.31
CA CYS A 35 1.78 -4.02 7.37
C CYS A 35 1.27 -4.47 6.00
N ARG A 36 1.84 -3.96 4.90
CA ARG A 36 1.42 -4.27 3.50
C ARG A 36 0.00 -3.87 3.13
N GLU A 37 -0.68 -3.16 4.02
CA GLU A 37 -1.97 -2.54 3.72
C GLU A 37 -1.84 -1.50 2.62
N ARG A 38 -2.87 -1.39 1.79
CA ARG A 38 -2.96 -0.36 0.77
C ARG A 38 -3.04 1.02 1.44
N LEU A 39 -2.31 1.99 0.89
CA LEU A 39 -2.21 3.32 1.50
C LEU A 39 -3.23 4.29 0.91
N ILE A 40 -3.44 4.24 -0.41
CA ILE A 40 -4.46 5.04 -1.12
C ILE A 40 -5.67 4.14 -1.39
N ASP A 41 -6.83 4.57 -0.89
CA ASP A 41 -8.07 3.82 -0.86
C ASP A 41 -9.25 4.79 -1.09
N LEU A 42 -10.44 4.28 -1.39
CA LEU A 42 -11.66 5.06 -1.65
C LEU A 42 -12.07 5.92 -0.44
N ASP A 43 -11.74 5.46 0.77
CA ASP A 43 -11.99 6.15 2.05
C ASP A 43 -10.86 7.12 2.46
N LEU A 44 -9.95 7.49 1.55
CA LEU A 44 -8.77 8.30 1.88
C LEU A 44 -9.16 9.64 2.53
N ASN A 45 -10.16 10.32 1.99
CA ASN A 45 -10.65 11.60 2.52
C ASN A 45 -11.38 11.46 3.87
N ASP A 46 -11.80 10.26 4.26
CA ASP A 46 -12.38 10.00 5.56
C ASP A 46 -11.31 9.82 6.63
N THR A 47 -10.15 9.27 6.25
CA THR A 47 -9.08 8.88 7.16
C THR A 47 -7.94 9.90 7.25
N HIS A 48 -7.66 10.66 6.19
CA HIS A 48 -6.52 11.56 6.10
C HIS A 48 -6.91 13.01 5.84
N ASP A 49 -6.00 13.91 6.22
CA ASP A 49 -5.95 15.30 5.77
C ASP A 49 -4.75 15.47 4.82
N GLU A 50 -4.94 16.19 3.72
CA GLU A 50 -3.85 16.54 2.80
C GLU A 50 -3.25 17.91 3.14
N TYR A 51 -1.93 17.97 3.18
CA TYR A 51 -1.14 19.19 3.29
C TYR A 51 -0.20 19.29 2.09
N VAL A 52 -0.22 20.42 1.40
CA VAL A 52 0.58 20.65 0.19
C VAL A 52 1.54 21.81 0.41
N CYS A 53 2.80 21.59 0.03
CA CYS A 53 3.78 22.66 -0.08
C CYS A 53 3.59 23.43 -1.38
N GLU A 54 3.23 24.71 -1.31
CA GLU A 54 2.97 25.55 -2.49
C GLU A 54 4.23 25.78 -3.35
N ASP A 55 5.42 25.71 -2.75
CA ASP A 55 6.67 26.02 -3.45
C ASP A 55 7.25 24.83 -4.22
N CYS A 56 7.05 23.59 -3.75
CA CYS A 56 7.64 22.40 -4.38
C CYS A 56 6.63 21.28 -4.71
N GLY A 57 5.35 21.48 -4.44
CA GLY A 57 4.30 20.50 -4.74
C GLY A 57 4.35 19.21 -3.91
N PHE A 58 5.10 19.20 -2.81
CA PHE A 58 5.15 18.03 -1.91
C PHE A 58 3.81 17.86 -1.20
N SER A 59 3.23 16.68 -1.31
CA SER A 59 1.96 16.34 -0.66
C SER A 59 2.21 15.43 0.56
N MET A 60 1.51 15.73 1.66
CA MET A 60 1.53 14.98 2.90
C MET A 60 0.10 14.59 3.26
N LEU A 61 -0.20 13.30 3.23
CA LEU A 61 -1.43 12.71 3.70
C LEU A 61 -1.21 12.18 5.12
N LEU A 62 -1.68 12.93 6.10
CA LEU A 62 -1.55 12.59 7.52
C LEU A 62 -2.89 12.12 8.05
N LEU A 63 -2.90 11.20 9.02
CA LEU A 63 -4.16 10.82 9.66
C LEU A 63 -4.82 12.05 10.29
N LYS A 64 -6.16 12.11 10.30
CA LYS A 64 -6.89 13.25 10.88
C LYS A 64 -6.59 13.49 12.36
N ASP A 65 -6.21 12.43 13.08
CA ASP A 65 -5.81 12.50 14.49
C ASP A 65 -4.34 12.94 14.67
N ALA A 66 -3.56 13.02 13.59
CA ALA A 66 -2.16 13.41 13.64
C ALA A 66 -2.03 14.92 13.95
N PRO A 67 -1.21 15.30 14.94
CA PRO A 67 -1.01 16.70 15.27
C PRO A 67 -0.20 17.40 14.17
N PHE A 68 -0.82 18.36 13.47
CA PHE A 68 -0.12 19.25 12.55
C PHE A 68 -0.06 20.68 13.12
N GLU A 69 1.14 21.15 13.45
CA GLU A 69 1.34 22.52 13.94
C GLU A 69 1.61 23.47 12.78
N LYS A 70 0.84 24.57 12.71
CA LYS A 70 1.03 25.64 11.73
C LYS A 70 2.42 26.27 11.91
N GLY A 71 3.29 26.12 10.90
CA GLY A 71 4.69 26.56 10.96
C GLY A 71 5.71 25.43 10.80
N SER A 72 5.25 24.19 10.61
CA SER A 72 6.05 23.09 10.09
C SER A 72 6.68 23.45 8.74
N THR A 73 7.96 23.12 8.58
CA THR A 73 8.70 23.39 7.35
C THR A 73 8.67 22.18 6.43
N CYS A 74 8.36 22.40 5.16
CA CYS A 74 8.52 21.40 4.12
C CYS A 74 9.98 20.95 4.00
N ARG A 75 10.20 19.76 3.43
CA ARG A 75 11.53 19.20 3.14
C ARG A 75 12.39 20.07 2.22
N CYS A 76 11.76 20.91 1.39
CA CYS A 76 12.47 21.89 0.56
C CYS A 76 12.96 23.12 1.36
N GLY A 77 12.58 23.24 2.63
CA GLY A 77 12.89 24.38 3.51
C GLY A 77 11.84 25.49 3.50
N SER A 78 10.78 25.37 2.69
CA SER A 78 9.67 26.31 2.70
C SER A 78 8.79 26.17 3.94
N ALA A 79 8.18 27.27 4.37
CA ALA A 79 7.12 27.29 5.38
C ALA A 79 5.70 27.40 4.76
N SER A 80 5.61 27.43 3.43
CA SER A 80 4.36 27.58 2.65
C SER A 80 3.67 26.22 2.51
N VAL A 81 3.28 25.63 3.64
CA VAL A 81 2.51 24.38 3.68
C VAL A 81 1.08 24.68 4.10
N GLU A 82 0.13 24.36 3.22
CA GLU A 82 -1.29 24.61 3.45
C GLU A 82 -2.08 23.31 3.46
N LYS A 83 -3.06 23.24 4.38
CA LYS A 83 -4.04 22.15 4.43
C LYS A 83 -5.04 22.34 3.30
N GLN A 84 -5.29 21.29 2.52
CA GLN A 84 -6.33 21.26 1.50
C GLN A 84 -7.69 20.95 2.13
N GLU A 85 -8.78 21.41 1.51
CA GLU A 85 -10.14 21.10 1.96
C GLU A 85 -10.47 19.60 1.80
N SER A 86 -9.99 19.01 0.71
CA SER A 86 -10.10 17.59 0.38
C SER A 86 -8.96 17.17 -0.53
N SER A 87 -8.59 15.89 -0.49
CA SER A 87 -7.58 15.32 -1.37
C SER A 87 -8.18 14.81 -2.67
N SER A 88 -7.53 15.13 -3.80
CA SER A 88 -7.83 14.54 -5.11
C SER A 88 -7.10 13.21 -5.33
N ILE A 89 -6.23 12.78 -4.42
CA ILE A 89 -5.29 11.67 -4.66
C ILE A 89 -6.00 10.33 -4.92
N ALA A 90 -7.09 10.06 -4.19
CA ALA A 90 -7.89 8.86 -4.41
C ALA A 90 -8.62 8.90 -5.75
N GLU A 91 -9.24 10.03 -6.10
CA GLU A 91 -9.92 10.23 -7.39
C GLU A 91 -8.95 10.09 -8.58
N GLU A 92 -7.73 10.64 -8.45
CA GLU A 92 -6.66 10.49 -9.45
C GLU A 92 -6.24 9.03 -9.62
N ALA A 93 -6.13 8.27 -8.52
CA ALA A 93 -5.77 6.85 -8.55
C ALA A 93 -6.90 5.97 -9.11
N GLU A 94 -8.14 6.35 -8.86
CA GLU A 94 -9.33 5.76 -9.46
C GLU A 94 -9.37 5.97 -10.98
N GLU A 95 -9.19 7.21 -11.47
CA GLU A 95 -9.14 7.50 -12.92
C GLU A 95 -7.98 6.75 -13.61
N ALA A 96 -6.89 6.48 -12.87
CA ALA A 96 -5.76 5.70 -13.32
C ALA A 96 -6.00 4.18 -13.36
N GLY A 97 -7.12 3.69 -12.83
CA GLY A 97 -7.50 2.27 -12.80
C GLY A 97 -6.79 1.46 -11.71
N VAL A 98 -6.13 2.12 -10.74
CA VAL A 98 -5.41 1.43 -9.65
C VAL A 98 -6.36 0.87 -8.60
N LEU A 99 -7.60 1.39 -8.55
CA LEU A 99 -8.64 1.01 -7.60
C LEU A 99 -9.74 0.12 -8.21
N ASP A 100 -9.62 -0.29 -9.49
CA ASP A 100 -10.63 -1.07 -10.21
C ASP A 100 -10.99 -2.38 -9.47
N GLU A 101 -9.98 -3.10 -8.98
CA GLU A 101 -10.18 -4.34 -8.20
C GLU A 101 -11.05 -4.12 -6.95
N MET A 102 -10.96 -2.92 -6.36
CA MET A 102 -11.72 -2.56 -5.15
C MET A 102 -13.16 -2.18 -5.50
N LEU A 103 -13.35 -1.38 -6.55
CA LEU A 103 -14.67 -1.00 -7.04
C LEU A 103 -15.47 -2.24 -7.46
N GLU A 104 -14.86 -3.17 -8.19
CA GLU A 104 -15.51 -4.44 -8.56
C GLU A 104 -15.90 -5.27 -7.34
N ALA A 105 -15.14 -5.22 -6.24
CA ALA A 105 -15.44 -5.94 -5.02
C ALA A 105 -16.60 -5.29 -4.24
N GLU A 106 -16.65 -3.95 -4.18
CA GLU A 106 -17.76 -3.22 -3.57
C GLU A 106 -19.08 -3.48 -4.31
N GLU A 107 -19.07 -3.46 -5.65
CA GLU A 107 -20.23 -3.79 -6.47
C GLU A 107 -20.75 -5.21 -6.22
N LYS A 108 -19.86 -6.20 -6.12
CA LYS A 108 -20.23 -7.60 -5.83
C LYS A 108 -20.76 -7.79 -4.41
N SER A 109 -20.30 -6.97 -3.45
CA SER A 109 -20.76 -7.04 -2.06
C SER A 109 -22.12 -6.35 -1.81
N GLY A 110 -22.58 -5.52 -2.75
CA GLY A 110 -23.84 -4.78 -2.65
C GLY A 110 -25.09 -5.56 -3.10
N ASP A 111 -24.93 -6.74 -3.71
CA ASP A 111 -25.99 -7.54 -4.31
C ASP A 111 -26.36 -8.81 -3.49
N GLU A 112 -26.11 -8.81 -2.17
CA GLU A 112 -26.62 -9.85 -1.26
C GLU A 112 -27.91 -9.41 -0.55
N GLU A 113 -28.99 -9.19 -1.31
CA GLU A 113 -30.36 -9.33 -0.81
C GLU A 113 -31.13 -10.37 -1.65
N GLU A 114 -31.17 -11.60 -1.10
CA GLU A 114 -32.20 -12.65 -1.25
C GLU A 114 -32.42 -13.30 -2.64
N ALA A 115 -31.73 -14.42 -2.88
CA ALA A 115 -32.31 -15.56 -3.59
C ALA A 115 -31.82 -16.89 -2.97
N ASP A 116 -32.68 -17.44 -2.11
CA ASP A 116 -32.82 -18.88 -1.88
C ASP A 116 -32.93 -19.63 -3.23
N ASP A 117 -31.92 -20.44 -3.56
CA ASP A 117 -32.11 -21.63 -4.39
C ASP A 117 -31.04 -22.67 -4.03
N GLU A 118 -31.50 -23.75 -3.41
CA GLU A 118 -30.74 -24.97 -3.12
C GLU A 118 -30.15 -25.53 -4.43
N THR A 119 -28.84 -25.42 -4.63
CA THR A 119 -28.14 -26.27 -5.61
C THR A 119 -27.04 -27.09 -4.95
N GLU A 120 -27.20 -28.39 -5.15
CA GLU A 120 -26.44 -29.50 -4.62
C GLU A 120 -24.98 -29.48 -5.09
N GLU A 121 -24.09 -29.80 -4.16
CA GLU A 121 -22.85 -30.58 -4.36
C GLU A 121 -22.07 -30.39 -5.69
N GLU A 122 -21.10 -29.49 -5.71
CA GLU A 122 -19.82 -29.75 -6.38
C GLU A 122 -18.67 -29.27 -5.47
N GLU A 123 -18.23 -30.17 -4.58
CA GLU A 123 -16.91 -30.10 -3.97
C GLU A 123 -15.86 -30.25 -5.09
N GLU A 124 -15.54 -29.16 -5.79
CA GLU A 124 -14.36 -29.14 -6.66
C GLU A 124 -13.11 -29.15 -5.77
N GLU A 125 -12.57 -30.36 -5.65
CA GLU A 125 -11.19 -30.72 -5.33
C GLU A 125 -10.32 -29.54 -4.90
N LEU A 126 -10.19 -29.38 -3.58
CA LEU A 126 -8.98 -28.84 -2.99
C LEU A 126 -7.82 -29.70 -3.50
N ASN A 127 -7.31 -29.39 -4.68
CA ASN A 127 -6.00 -29.79 -5.12
C ASN A 127 -5.09 -29.46 -3.94
N GLU A 128 -4.52 -30.50 -3.35
CA GLU A 128 -3.43 -30.45 -2.40
C GLU A 128 -2.35 -29.56 -3.03
N VAL A 129 -2.45 -28.25 -2.83
CA VAL A 129 -1.34 -27.34 -3.05
C VAL A 129 -0.36 -27.73 -1.98
N ASP A 130 0.55 -28.60 -2.38
CA ASP A 130 1.63 -29.12 -1.58
C ASP A 130 2.53 -27.95 -1.20
N TRP A 131 2.18 -27.27 -0.11
CA TRP A 131 3.01 -26.26 0.54
C TRP A 131 4.24 -26.89 1.20
N PHE A 132 4.47 -28.20 1.02
CA PHE A 132 5.78 -28.77 1.24
C PHE A 132 6.75 -28.12 0.27
N ARG A 133 7.57 -27.22 0.82
CA ARG A 133 8.93 -27.04 0.31
C ARG A 133 9.47 -28.43 0.07
N SER A 134 9.83 -28.73 -1.18
CA SER A 134 10.48 -29.99 -1.52
C SER A 134 11.54 -30.25 -0.46
N GLU A 135 11.39 -31.38 0.25
CA GLU A 135 12.43 -31.89 1.12
C GLU A 135 13.71 -31.86 0.29
N PRO A 136 14.80 -31.22 0.75
CA PRO A 136 16.04 -31.38 0.04
C PRO A 136 16.40 -32.87 0.16
N ASP A 137 16.20 -33.64 -0.91
CA ASP A 137 16.77 -34.97 -1.15
C ASP A 137 18.31 -34.88 -1.28
N ALA A 138 18.94 -34.19 -0.32
CA ALA A 138 20.37 -34.03 -0.12
C ALA A 138 20.68 -33.66 1.34
N ALA A 139 19.81 -34.00 2.31
CA ALA A 139 20.10 -33.92 3.73
C ALA A 139 20.91 -35.11 4.26
N ASP A 140 21.79 -35.72 3.43
CA ASP A 140 22.70 -36.79 3.85
C ASP A 140 24.19 -36.44 3.74
N ASP A 141 24.56 -35.22 3.32
CA ASP A 141 25.98 -34.79 3.27
C ASP A 141 26.21 -33.32 3.70
N MET A 142 25.43 -32.79 4.65
CA MET A 142 25.76 -31.51 5.31
C MET A 142 25.77 -31.66 6.84
N ASP A 143 26.69 -32.48 7.33
CA ASP A 143 26.99 -32.60 8.76
C ASP A 143 27.79 -31.39 9.31
N ASP A 144 28.19 -30.41 8.48
CA ASP A 144 28.86 -29.21 9.00
C ASP A 144 28.37 -27.92 8.33
N TYR A 145 27.23 -27.42 8.82
CA TYR A 145 26.69 -26.09 8.50
C TYR A 145 27.71 -24.95 8.73
N ASN A 146 28.79 -25.19 9.48
CA ASN A 146 29.87 -24.23 9.71
C ASN A 146 30.84 -24.11 8.53
N GLU A 147 31.04 -25.16 7.71
CA GLU A 147 31.98 -25.11 6.58
C GLU A 147 31.57 -24.14 5.46
N ALA A 148 30.28 -23.82 5.36
CA ALA A 148 29.77 -22.85 4.39
C ALA A 148 30.20 -21.40 4.70
N PHE A 149 30.55 -21.10 5.95
CA PHE A 149 30.98 -19.77 6.40
C PHE A 149 32.50 -19.68 6.63
N ASP A 150 33.19 -20.82 6.75
CA ASP A 150 34.64 -20.87 6.93
C ASP A 150 35.44 -20.69 5.61
N ASN A 151 34.77 -20.76 4.45
CA ASN A 151 35.34 -20.39 3.16
C ASN A 151 35.21 -18.88 2.89
N ASP A 152 35.74 -18.04 3.78
CA ASP A 152 36.04 -16.64 3.45
C ASP A 152 37.24 -16.62 2.49
N PRO A 153 37.10 -16.22 1.20
CA PRO A 153 38.24 -16.03 0.32
C PRO A 153 38.92 -14.69 0.68
N GLY A 154 39.42 -14.60 1.90
CA GLY A 154 40.29 -13.53 2.35
C GLY A 154 41.69 -13.71 1.76
N TYR A 155 41.88 -13.30 0.51
CA TYR A 155 43.19 -13.03 -0.07
C TYR A 155 43.15 -11.92 -1.12
#